data_AF-A0A7W1NE56-F1
#
_entry.id   AF-A0A7W1NE56-F1
#
_cell.length_a   1.000
_cell.length_b   1.000
_cell.length_c   1.000
_cell.angle_alpha   90.00
_cell.angle_beta   90.00
_cell.angle_gamma   90.00
#
_symmetry.space_group_name_H-M   'P 1'
#
loop_
_entity.id
_entity.type
_entity.pdbx_description
1 polymer ?
#
loop_
_entity_poly.entity_id
_entity_poly.type
_entity_poly.pdbx_seq_one_letter_code
_entity_poly.pdbx_strand_id
1 'polypeptide(L)'
;CTIVRPSHTYGEGSSLIDQLEFDPVAWDRVARGEPVLCADSAIGLWQATHRDDCGAFFAGACLTPATYGRAYNAVRDEVFTWRDYYRQVGEALGVRPRLVSMPADWLLAQARERFGFLAEISRFHGAYDAGRAKRDVPSFRCRIGFVDGARRTLADVRLRGAWKDARGDTAYQALIQVALAAGVEPIEA
;
A
#
# COMPACT_ATOMS: atom_id res chain seq x y z
N CYS A 1 15.69 -23.81 -10.28
CA CYS A 1 14.48 -22.96 -10.17
C CYS A 1 14.88 -21.49 -10.24
N THR A 2 13.95 -20.60 -10.63
CA THR A 2 14.12 -19.14 -10.51
C THR A 2 13.29 -18.69 -9.31
N ILE A 3 13.87 -17.91 -8.40
CA ILE A 3 13.18 -17.38 -7.21
C ILE A 3 12.81 -15.92 -7.45
N VAL A 4 11.54 -15.59 -7.24
CA VAL A 4 11.03 -14.22 -7.39
C VAL A 4 10.51 -13.73 -6.05
N ARG A 5 10.96 -12.54 -5.65
CA ARG A 5 10.52 -11.84 -4.44
C ARG A 5 9.81 -10.55 -4.86
N PRO A 6 8.51 -10.61 -5.15
CA PRO A 6 7.75 -9.38 -5.28
C PRO A 6 7.67 -8.71 -3.89
N SER A 7 7.73 -7.38 -3.85
CA SER A 7 7.36 -6.61 -2.64
C SER A 7 5.83 -6.61 -2.51
N HIS A 8 5.23 -5.51 -2.05
CA HIS A 8 3.80 -5.32 -2.16
C HIS A 8 3.36 -5.35 -3.64
N THR A 9 2.55 -6.35 -3.99
CA THR A 9 1.90 -6.46 -5.30
C THR A 9 0.44 -6.07 -5.16
N TYR A 10 -0.01 -5.11 -5.96
CA TYR A 10 -1.37 -4.60 -5.92
C TYR A 10 -2.00 -4.56 -7.32
N GLY A 11 -3.31 -4.43 -7.41
CA GLY A 11 -4.04 -4.40 -8.68
C GLY A 11 -5.45 -4.93 -8.54
N GLU A 12 -6.17 -5.03 -9.65
CA GLU A 12 -7.52 -5.59 -9.67
C GLU A 12 -7.54 -7.04 -9.19
N GLY A 13 -8.60 -7.41 -8.46
CA GLY A 13 -8.78 -8.71 -7.83
C GLY A 13 -8.44 -8.75 -6.33
N SER A 14 -7.90 -7.66 -5.76
CA SER A 14 -7.57 -7.54 -4.34
C SER A 14 -8.01 -6.18 -3.77
N SER A 15 -8.05 -6.05 -2.45
CA SER A 15 -8.09 -4.74 -1.79
C SER A 15 -6.77 -4.00 -1.98
N LEU A 16 -6.83 -2.67 -1.95
CA LEU A 16 -5.66 -1.81 -1.85
C LEU A 16 -5.33 -1.65 -0.37
N ILE A 17 -4.14 -2.06 0.07
CA ILE A 17 -3.73 -1.93 1.47
C ILE A 17 -3.51 -0.46 1.85
N ASP A 18 -3.55 -0.14 3.14
CA ASP A 18 -2.97 1.09 3.69
C ASP A 18 -1.82 0.76 4.65
N GLN A 19 -1.31 1.74 5.41
CA GLN A 19 -0.21 1.47 6.34
C GLN A 19 -0.62 0.52 7.48
N LEU A 20 -1.90 0.40 7.81
CA LEU A 20 -2.36 -0.29 9.02
C LEU A 20 -2.92 -1.68 8.73
N GLU A 21 -3.58 -1.86 7.59
CA GLU A 21 -4.39 -3.04 7.29
C GLU A 21 -4.26 -3.49 5.82
N PHE A 22 -4.37 -4.80 5.58
CA PHE A 22 -4.44 -5.36 4.21
C PHE A 22 -5.76 -5.04 3.49
N ASP A 23 -6.81 -4.79 4.25
CA ASP A 23 -8.15 -4.53 3.71
C ASP A 23 -8.81 -3.42 4.55
N PRO A 24 -8.40 -2.16 4.33
CA PRO A 24 -8.69 -1.05 5.24
C PRO A 24 -10.06 -0.40 4.96
N VAL A 25 -10.68 0.14 6.00
CA VAL A 25 -11.80 1.10 5.89
C VAL A 25 -11.36 2.50 5.47
N ALA A 26 -10.04 2.75 5.46
CA ALA A 26 -9.44 4.06 5.19
C ALA A 26 -9.91 4.69 3.87
N TRP A 27 -10.10 3.89 2.82
CA TRP A 27 -10.45 4.43 1.49
C TRP A 27 -11.87 4.98 1.41
N ASP A 28 -12.82 4.42 2.17
CA ASP A 28 -14.15 4.99 2.31
C ASP A 28 -14.11 6.33 3.05
N ARG A 29 -13.31 6.42 4.12
CA ARG A 29 -13.10 7.67 4.86
C ARG A 29 -12.47 8.74 3.98
N VAL A 30 -11.40 8.40 3.26
CA VAL A 30 -10.74 9.32 2.30
C VAL A 30 -11.73 9.79 1.24
N ALA A 31 -12.51 8.89 0.65
CA ALA A 31 -13.52 9.26 -0.36
C ALA A 31 -14.60 10.21 0.19
N ARG A 32 -14.85 10.18 1.52
CA ARG A 32 -15.80 11.05 2.23
C ARG A 32 -15.15 12.32 2.82
N GLY A 33 -13.85 12.52 2.65
CA GLY A 33 -13.10 13.63 3.25
C GLY A 33 -12.91 13.51 4.77
N GLU A 34 -13.13 12.32 5.31
CA GLU A 34 -12.94 12.00 6.73
C GLU A 34 -11.46 11.65 7.01
N PRO A 35 -10.95 11.98 8.22
CA PRO A 35 -9.57 11.66 8.57
C PRO A 35 -9.34 10.15 8.69
N VAL A 36 -8.11 9.72 8.42
CA VAL A 36 -7.63 8.33 8.57
C VAL A 36 -6.40 8.28 9.45
N LEU A 37 -6.22 7.18 10.18
CA LEU A 37 -5.03 6.96 11.02
C LEU A 37 -3.82 6.60 10.16
N CYS A 38 -2.65 7.07 10.56
CA CYS A 38 -1.37 6.57 10.06
C CYS A 38 -0.38 6.43 11.22
N ALA A 39 0.65 5.61 11.04
CA ALA A 39 1.68 5.39 12.04
C ALA A 39 2.91 6.26 11.76
N ASP A 40 3.47 6.84 12.82
CA ASP A 40 4.79 7.51 12.83
C ASP A 40 4.94 8.54 11.69
N SER A 41 3.96 9.43 11.55
CA SER A 41 3.90 10.47 10.51
C SER A 41 3.92 9.95 9.07
N ALA A 42 3.69 8.65 8.86
CA ALA A 42 3.68 8.00 7.55
C ALA A 42 4.98 8.20 6.75
N ILE A 43 6.13 8.35 7.42
CA ILE A 43 7.43 8.53 6.75
C ILE A 43 8.15 7.22 6.41
N GLY A 44 7.61 6.08 6.87
CA GLY A 44 8.10 4.75 6.52
C GLY A 44 8.15 4.57 4.99
N LEU A 45 9.20 3.91 4.50
CA LEU A 45 9.39 3.70 3.06
C LEU A 45 8.58 2.49 2.62
N TRP A 46 7.98 2.59 1.44
CA TRP A 46 7.18 1.54 0.83
C TRP A 46 7.43 1.48 -0.68
N GLN A 47 7.21 0.29 -1.25
CA GLN A 47 7.42 0.04 -2.67
C GLN A 47 6.35 -0.94 -3.15
N ALA A 48 5.39 -0.43 -3.94
CA ALA A 48 4.26 -1.19 -4.44
C ALA A 48 4.34 -1.36 -5.96
N THR A 49 4.22 -2.58 -6.46
CA THR A 49 4.30 -2.88 -7.91
C THR A 49 2.96 -3.43 -8.41
N HIS A 50 2.49 -2.93 -9.55
CA HIS A 50 1.21 -3.40 -10.09
C HIS A 50 1.32 -4.86 -10.54
N ARG A 51 0.28 -5.66 -10.34
CA ARG A 51 0.25 -7.11 -10.63
C ARG A 51 0.63 -7.45 -12.07
N ASP A 52 0.24 -6.62 -13.03
CA ASP A 52 0.54 -6.83 -14.45
C ASP A 52 2.04 -6.63 -14.74
N ASP A 53 2.67 -5.67 -14.07
CA ASP A 53 4.11 -5.42 -14.19
C ASP A 53 4.92 -6.56 -13.52
N CYS A 54 4.48 -7.04 -12.35
CA CYS A 54 5.01 -8.26 -11.76
C CYS A 54 4.85 -9.46 -12.71
N GLY A 55 3.67 -9.62 -13.30
CA GLY A 55 3.35 -10.67 -14.28
C GLY A 55 4.28 -10.67 -15.50
N ALA A 56 4.63 -9.48 -16.00
CA ALA A 56 5.61 -9.34 -17.08
C ALA A 56 6.99 -9.88 -16.70
N PHE A 57 7.43 -9.69 -15.45
CA PHE A 57 8.67 -10.32 -14.96
C PHE A 57 8.55 -11.84 -14.91
N PHE A 58 7.48 -12.38 -14.32
CA PHE A 58 7.27 -13.83 -14.24
C PHE A 58 7.30 -14.48 -15.63
N ALA A 59 6.54 -13.93 -16.58
CA ALA A 59 6.50 -14.43 -17.96
C ALA A 59 7.87 -14.32 -18.64
N GLY A 60 8.56 -13.19 -18.49
CA GLY A 60 9.90 -12.99 -19.08
C GLY A 60 10.95 -13.92 -18.48
N ALA A 61 10.91 -14.17 -17.18
CA ALA A 61 11.85 -15.05 -16.49
C ALA A 61 11.71 -16.52 -16.95
N CYS A 62 10.48 -17.00 -17.17
CA CYS A 62 10.24 -18.34 -17.71
C CYS A 62 10.87 -18.57 -19.10
N LEU A 63 11.05 -17.51 -19.89
CA LEU A 63 11.62 -17.56 -21.23
C LEU A 63 13.11 -17.21 -21.27
N THR A 64 13.73 -16.96 -20.11
CA THR A 64 15.11 -16.48 -20.02
C THR A 64 15.95 -17.48 -19.21
N PRO A 65 16.69 -18.39 -19.88
CA PRO A 65 17.53 -19.39 -19.21
C PRO A 65 18.58 -18.80 -18.26
N ALA A 66 19.04 -17.57 -18.53
CA ALA A 66 19.96 -16.85 -17.65
C ALA A 66 19.37 -16.57 -16.25
N THR A 67 18.05 -16.71 -16.06
CA THR A 67 17.41 -16.55 -14.75
C THR A 67 17.47 -17.81 -13.88
N TYR A 68 17.78 -18.97 -14.45
CA TYR A 68 17.74 -20.24 -13.74
C TYR A 68 18.80 -20.29 -12.65
N GLY A 69 18.40 -20.77 -11.47
CA GLY A 69 19.28 -20.85 -10.29
C GLY A 69 19.52 -19.51 -9.60
N ARG A 70 18.76 -18.46 -9.94
CA ARG A 70 18.94 -17.11 -9.40
C ARG A 70 17.70 -16.61 -8.67
N ALA A 71 17.91 -15.57 -7.85
CA ALA A 71 16.87 -14.86 -7.14
C ALA A 71 16.81 -13.39 -7.59
N TYR A 72 15.58 -12.86 -7.65
CA TYR A 72 15.28 -11.51 -8.14
C TYR A 72 14.23 -10.82 -7.28
N ASN A 73 14.39 -9.52 -7.06
CA ASN A 73 13.28 -8.67 -6.62
C ASN A 73 12.51 -8.21 -7.87
N ALA A 74 11.22 -8.52 -7.93
CA ALA A 74 10.33 -8.05 -8.99
C ALA A 74 9.56 -6.84 -8.46
N VAL A 75 10.24 -5.70 -8.46
CA VAL A 75 9.71 -4.43 -7.92
C VAL A 75 9.91 -3.29 -8.92
N ARG A 76 9.06 -2.27 -8.83
CA ARG A 76 9.26 -1.01 -9.57
C ARG A 76 10.36 -0.15 -8.95
N ASP A 77 10.90 0.82 -9.69
CA ASP A 77 12.04 1.61 -9.22
C ASP A 77 11.69 2.66 -8.16
N GLU A 78 10.50 3.26 -8.23
CA GLU A 78 10.13 4.31 -7.29
C GLU A 78 9.74 3.70 -5.93
N VAL A 79 10.46 4.18 -4.92
CA VAL A 79 10.20 4.01 -3.49
C VAL A 79 9.60 5.30 -2.98
N PHE A 80 8.53 5.21 -2.21
CA PHE A 80 7.80 6.38 -1.70
C PHE A 80 7.56 6.24 -0.20
N THR A 81 7.23 7.34 0.48
CA THR A 81 6.78 7.26 1.88
C THR A 81 5.35 6.75 1.95
N TRP A 82 4.90 6.23 3.10
CA TRP A 82 3.47 5.97 3.30
C TRP A 82 2.61 7.23 3.10
N ARG A 83 3.14 8.42 3.42
CA ARG A 83 2.48 9.69 3.16
C ARG A 83 2.26 9.92 1.66
N ASP A 84 3.31 9.73 0.85
CA ASP A 84 3.19 9.77 -0.61
C ASP A 84 2.21 8.73 -1.15
N TYR A 85 2.18 7.53 -0.54
CA TYR A 85 1.21 6.50 -0.89
C TYR A 85 -0.21 6.98 -0.65
N TYR A 86 -0.53 7.49 0.55
CA TYR A 86 -1.84 8.06 0.85
C TYR A 86 -2.18 9.19 -0.13
N ARG A 87 -1.27 10.15 -0.35
CA ARG A 87 -1.45 11.26 -1.29
C ARG A 87 -1.80 10.78 -2.70
N GLN A 88 -1.06 9.82 -3.24
CA GLN A 88 -1.32 9.27 -4.57
C GLN A 88 -2.62 8.46 -4.65
N VAL A 89 -3.01 7.75 -3.58
CA VAL A 89 -4.35 7.12 -3.51
C VAL A 89 -5.45 8.19 -3.45
N GLY A 90 -5.24 9.28 -2.72
CA GLY A 90 -6.12 10.43 -2.72
C GLY A 90 -6.30 11.02 -4.11
N GLU A 91 -5.20 11.20 -4.86
CA GLU A 91 -5.24 11.63 -6.26
C GLU A 91 -6.05 10.67 -7.15
N ALA A 92 -5.91 9.36 -6.94
CA ALA A 92 -6.71 8.36 -7.64
C ALA A 92 -8.22 8.49 -7.34
N LEU A 93 -8.58 8.89 -6.12
CA LEU A 93 -9.95 9.13 -5.66
C LEU A 93 -10.46 10.56 -5.93
N GLY A 94 -9.59 11.49 -6.33
CA GLY A 94 -9.92 12.91 -6.50
C GLY A 94 -10.09 13.67 -5.18
N VAL A 95 -9.52 13.20 -4.07
CA VAL A 95 -9.64 13.81 -2.73
C VAL A 95 -8.27 13.95 -2.09
N ARG A 96 -8.07 14.97 -1.24
CA ARG A 96 -6.86 15.12 -0.43
C ARG A 96 -7.00 14.39 0.91
N PRO A 97 -6.20 13.35 1.19
CA PRO A 97 -6.32 12.61 2.44
C PRO A 97 -5.89 13.46 3.63
N ARG A 98 -6.60 13.27 4.76
CA ARG A 98 -6.28 13.89 6.04
C ARG A 98 -5.80 12.82 7.01
N LEU A 99 -4.53 12.86 7.38
CA LEU A 99 -3.86 11.84 8.19
C LEU A 99 -3.81 12.27 9.65
N VAL A 100 -4.27 11.40 10.55
CA VAL A 100 -4.09 11.51 12.00
C VAL A 100 -2.92 10.60 12.37
N SER A 101 -1.77 11.21 12.57
CA SER A 101 -0.52 10.48 12.87
C SER A 101 -0.43 10.14 14.35
N MET A 102 -0.43 8.84 14.65
CA MET A 102 -0.19 8.33 16.00
C MET A 102 1.11 7.50 16.04
N PRO A 103 1.80 7.43 17.19
CA PRO A 103 2.91 6.49 17.36
C PRO A 103 2.47 5.05 17.06
N ALA A 104 3.28 4.27 16.35
CA ALA A 104 2.94 2.88 16.03
C ALA A 104 2.64 2.06 17.29
N ASP A 105 3.43 2.24 18.36
CA ASP A 105 3.24 1.50 19.60
C ASP A 105 1.93 1.86 20.31
N TRP A 106 1.44 3.10 20.15
CA TRP A 106 0.12 3.48 20.64
C TRP A 106 -0.97 2.74 19.86
N LEU A 107 -0.92 2.75 18.52
CA LEU A 107 -1.88 2.05 17.67
C LEU A 107 -1.94 0.55 17.99
N LEU A 108 -0.76 -0.07 18.15
CA LEU A 108 -0.65 -1.49 18.49
C LEU A 108 -1.14 -1.79 19.91
N ALA A 109 -0.97 -0.87 20.87
CA ALA A 109 -1.54 -1.05 22.20
C ALA A 109 -3.08 -1.00 22.20
N GLN A 110 -3.69 -0.25 21.28
CA GLN A 110 -5.14 -0.17 21.18
C GLN A 110 -5.77 -1.36 20.43
N ALA A 111 -5.16 -1.82 19.34
CA ALA A 111 -5.78 -2.80 18.45
C ALA A 111 -4.76 -3.68 17.72
N ARG A 112 -3.87 -4.36 18.47
CA ARG A 112 -2.80 -5.20 17.90
C ARG A 112 -3.30 -6.24 16.89
N GLU A 113 -4.40 -6.93 17.20
CA GLU A 113 -4.96 -7.98 16.35
C GLU A 113 -5.40 -7.43 14.98
N ARG A 114 -6.00 -6.25 14.99
CA ARG A 114 -6.42 -5.54 13.78
C ARG A 114 -5.23 -5.02 12.98
N PHE A 115 -4.28 -4.38 13.66
CA PHE A 115 -3.10 -3.76 13.04
C PHE A 115 -1.89 -4.71 12.99
N GLY A 116 -2.13 -6.01 12.77
CA GLY A 116 -1.07 -7.01 12.63
C GLY A 116 -0.11 -6.69 11.49
N PHE A 117 -0.63 -6.14 10.39
CA PHE A 117 0.20 -5.68 9.26
C PHE A 117 1.20 -4.59 9.67
N LEU A 118 0.76 -3.61 10.49
CA LEU A 118 1.65 -2.63 11.10
C LEU A 118 2.69 -3.26 12.01
N ALA A 119 2.27 -4.22 12.85
CA ALA A 119 3.16 -4.85 13.82
C ALA A 119 4.32 -5.60 13.15
N GLU A 120 4.05 -6.26 12.02
CA GLU A 120 4.96 -7.21 11.40
C GLU A 120 5.71 -6.63 10.19
N ILE A 121 5.12 -5.67 9.48
CA ILE A 121 5.59 -5.28 8.14
C ILE A 121 5.72 -3.76 7.98
N SER A 122 4.61 -3.03 7.97
CA SER A 122 4.56 -1.66 7.43
C SER A 122 5.10 -0.56 8.36
N ARG A 123 5.41 -0.87 9.63
CA ARG A 123 6.16 0.04 10.51
C ARG A 123 7.65 0.13 10.15
N PHE A 124 8.16 -0.81 9.37
CA PHE A 124 9.57 -0.86 8.95
C PHE A 124 9.71 -0.38 7.50
N HIS A 125 10.91 0.09 7.13
CA HIS A 125 11.19 0.53 5.77
C HIS A 125 11.25 -0.65 4.79
N GLY A 126 10.45 -0.60 3.73
CA GLY A 126 10.49 -1.52 2.59
C GLY A 126 11.03 -0.84 1.34
N ALA A 127 12.28 -1.14 0.98
CA ALA A 127 12.92 -0.65 -0.24
C ALA A 127 13.85 -1.73 -0.80
N TYR A 128 13.73 -2.00 -2.10
CA TYR A 128 14.38 -3.12 -2.77
C TYR A 128 14.93 -2.69 -4.14
N ASP A 129 16.09 -3.24 -4.51
CA ASP A 129 16.69 -3.04 -5.83
C ASP A 129 16.20 -4.09 -6.84
N ALA A 130 15.72 -3.63 -8.00
CA ALA A 130 15.35 -4.45 -9.15
C ALA A 130 16.42 -4.46 -10.26
N GLY A 131 17.61 -3.89 -10.03
CA GLY A 131 18.68 -3.77 -11.03
C GLY A 131 19.01 -5.08 -11.72
N ARG A 132 19.07 -6.19 -10.98
CA ARG A 132 19.29 -7.54 -11.54
C ARG A 132 18.12 -8.00 -12.42
N ALA A 133 16.89 -7.79 -11.98
CA ALA A 133 15.69 -8.19 -12.71
C ALA A 133 15.60 -7.48 -14.05
N LYS A 134 15.80 -6.15 -14.05
CA LYS A 134 15.76 -5.32 -15.27
C LYS A 134 16.88 -5.66 -16.26
N ARG A 135 18.09 -5.95 -15.75
CA ARG A 135 19.23 -6.36 -16.59
C ARG A 135 19.02 -7.71 -17.25
N ASP A 136 18.63 -8.72 -16.46
CA ASP A 136 18.58 -10.10 -16.92
C ASP A 136 17.26 -10.40 -17.66
N VAL A 137 16.18 -9.63 -17.41
CA VAL A 137 14.88 -9.75 -18.09
C VAL A 137 14.45 -8.39 -18.67
N PRO A 138 14.94 -7.99 -19.86
CA PRO A 138 14.70 -6.65 -20.42
C PRO A 138 13.24 -6.32 -20.76
N SER A 139 12.37 -7.33 -20.84
CA SER A 139 10.92 -7.17 -21.00
C SER A 139 10.24 -6.69 -19.71
N PHE A 140 10.88 -6.85 -18.54
CA PHE A 140 10.39 -6.33 -17.29
C PHE A 140 10.56 -4.82 -17.23
N ARG A 141 9.45 -4.12 -17.49
CA ARG A 141 9.34 -2.68 -17.40
C ARG A 141 8.05 -2.37 -16.68
N CYS A 142 8.15 -1.72 -15.53
CA CYS A 142 6.97 -1.27 -14.80
C CYS A 142 6.36 -0.08 -15.53
N ARG A 143 5.25 -0.29 -16.22
CA ARG A 143 4.59 0.74 -17.06
C ARG A 143 3.43 1.42 -16.34
N ILE A 144 2.91 0.82 -15.28
CA ILE A 144 1.70 1.29 -14.62
C ILE A 144 2.13 2.18 -13.45
N GLY A 145 1.83 3.48 -13.56
CA GLY A 145 2.03 4.44 -12.48
C GLY A 145 1.15 4.10 -11.27
N PHE A 146 1.59 4.47 -10.07
CA PHE A 146 0.89 4.08 -8.85
C PHE A 146 -0.52 4.68 -8.76
N VAL A 147 -0.70 5.95 -9.15
CA VAL A 147 -2.03 6.60 -9.23
C VAL A 147 -3.00 5.84 -10.16
N ASP A 148 -2.55 5.49 -11.38
CA ASP A 148 -3.40 4.79 -12.35
C ASP A 148 -3.72 3.36 -11.90
N GLY A 149 -2.74 2.65 -11.34
CA GLY A 149 -2.95 1.34 -10.75
C GLY A 149 -3.94 1.40 -9.58
N ALA A 150 -3.77 2.36 -8.66
CA ALA A 150 -4.65 2.52 -7.51
C ALA A 150 -6.08 2.83 -7.96
N ARG A 151 -6.25 3.68 -8.97
CA ARG A 151 -7.56 3.99 -9.57
C ARG A 151 -8.22 2.72 -10.13
N ARG A 152 -7.47 1.89 -10.86
CA ARG A 152 -7.94 0.60 -11.38
C ARG A 152 -8.35 -0.35 -10.25
N THR A 153 -7.50 -0.52 -9.23
CA THR A 153 -7.79 -1.37 -8.07
C THR A 153 -9.05 -0.93 -7.34
N LEU A 154 -9.18 0.36 -7.03
CA LEU A 154 -10.34 0.88 -6.28
C LEU A 154 -11.63 0.80 -7.09
N ALA A 155 -11.57 1.01 -8.41
CA ALA A 155 -12.71 0.82 -9.31
C ALA A 155 -13.16 -0.65 -9.33
N ASP A 156 -12.22 -1.59 -9.41
CA ASP A 156 -12.50 -3.03 -9.34
C ASP A 156 -13.08 -3.45 -7.97
N VAL A 157 -12.54 -2.94 -6.87
CA VAL A 157 -13.09 -3.18 -5.52
C VAL A 157 -14.55 -2.73 -5.43
N ARG A 158 -14.90 -1.57 -6.00
CA ARG A 158 -16.29 -1.09 -6.07
C ARG A 158 -17.15 -1.98 -6.97
N LEU A 159 -16.66 -2.34 -8.15
CA LEU A 159 -17.36 -3.19 -9.11
C LEU A 159 -17.73 -4.55 -8.51
N ARG A 160 -16.83 -5.13 -7.72
CA ARG A 160 -17.03 -6.43 -7.05
C ARG A 160 -17.82 -6.35 -5.74
N GLY A 161 -18.25 -5.15 -5.31
CA GLY A 161 -18.93 -4.97 -4.02
C GLY A 161 -18.04 -5.23 -2.80
N ALA A 162 -16.71 -5.18 -2.97
CA ALA A 162 -15.73 -5.41 -1.91
C ALA A 162 -15.32 -4.11 -1.17
N TRP A 163 -15.94 -2.98 -1.50
CA TRP A 163 -15.66 -1.70 -0.84
C TRP A 163 -16.14 -1.72 0.61
N LYS A 164 -15.22 -1.50 1.56
CA LYS A 164 -15.55 -1.48 3.00
C LYS A 164 -16.15 -0.16 3.43
N ASP A 165 -17.41 -0.19 3.87
CA ASP A 165 -18.08 0.97 4.47
C ASP A 165 -17.49 1.28 5.85
N ALA A 166 -16.96 2.50 6.02
CA ALA A 166 -16.34 2.92 7.26
C ALA A 166 -17.35 3.30 8.35
N ARG A 167 -18.62 3.56 8.01
CA ARG A 167 -19.64 4.02 8.99
C ARG A 167 -19.97 2.97 10.04
N GLY A 168 -19.84 1.69 9.68
CA GLY A 168 -20.06 0.57 10.61
C GLY A 168 -18.89 0.33 11.57
N ASP A 169 -17.72 0.94 11.31
CA ASP A 169 -16.50 0.70 12.07
C ASP A 169 -16.34 1.68 13.24
N THR A 170 -17.15 1.47 14.27
CA THR A 170 -17.15 2.30 15.48
C THR A 170 -15.83 2.22 16.24
N ALA A 171 -15.12 1.08 16.16
CA ALA A 171 -13.82 0.89 16.79
C ALA A 171 -12.76 1.80 16.17
N TYR A 172 -12.64 1.82 14.83
CA TYR A 172 -11.71 2.72 14.14
C TYR A 172 -12.06 4.20 14.40
N GLN A 173 -13.36 4.53 14.36
CA GLN A 173 -13.84 5.87 14.65
C GLN A 173 -13.46 6.31 16.08
N ALA A 174 -13.60 5.44 17.07
CA ALA A 174 -13.24 5.74 18.46
C ALA A 174 -11.75 6.07 18.61
N LEU A 175 -10.86 5.34 17.91
CA LEU A 175 -9.42 5.61 17.93
C LEU A 175 -9.08 7.01 17.37
N ILE A 176 -9.74 7.41 16.29
CA ILE A 176 -9.62 8.77 15.75
C ILE A 176 -10.09 9.80 16.77
N GLN A 177 -11.26 9.58 17.41
CA GLN A 177 -11.77 10.52 18.41
C GLN A 177 -10.83 10.67 19.60
N VAL A 178 -10.20 9.58 20.06
CA VAL A 178 -9.20 9.64 21.14
C VAL A 178 -7.99 10.47 20.72
N ALA A 179 -7.48 10.28 19.51
CA ALA A 179 -6.36 11.06 18.99
C ALA A 179 -6.71 12.57 18.88
N LEU A 180 -7.88 12.89 18.33
CA LEU A 180 -8.35 14.28 18.21
C LEU A 180 -8.56 14.93 19.59
N ALA A 181 -9.14 14.22 20.54
CA ALA A 181 -9.33 14.69 21.92
C ALA A 181 -8.00 14.93 22.66
N ALA A 182 -6.95 14.22 22.27
CA ALA A 182 -5.58 14.43 22.76
C ALA A 182 -4.86 15.61 22.07
N GLY A 183 -5.53 16.35 21.18
CA GLY A 183 -4.98 17.51 20.47
C GLY A 183 -4.16 17.16 19.23
N VAL A 184 -4.23 15.92 18.74
CA VAL A 184 -3.57 15.54 17.48
C VAL A 184 -4.38 16.06 16.31
N GLU A 185 -3.82 17.03 15.58
CA GLU A 185 -4.49 17.62 14.41
C GLU A 185 -4.24 16.78 13.14
N PRO A 186 -5.25 16.59 12.28
CA PRO A 186 -5.05 15.94 10.99
C PRO A 186 -4.15 16.77 10.08
N ILE A 187 -3.15 16.14 9.46
CA ILE A 187 -2.28 16.75 8.46
C ILE A 187 -2.70 16.30 7.06
N GLU A 188 -2.52 17.15 6.04
CA GLU A 188 -2.69 16.73 4.65
C GLU A 188 -1.54 15.81 4.23
N ALA A 189 -1.87 14.75 3.48
CA ALA A 189 -0.89 13.81 2.92
C ALA A 189 -0.07 14.43 1.78
#